data_AF-A0A7C7E4Y4-F1
#
_entry.id   AF-A0A7C7E4Y4-F1
#
_cell.length_a   1.000
_cell.length_b   1.000
_cell.length_c   1.000
_cell.angle_alpha   90.00
_cell.angle_beta   90.00
_cell.angle_gamma   90.00
#
_symmetry.space_group_name_H-M   'P 1'
#
loop_
_entity.id
_entity.type
_entity.pdbx_description
1 polymer ?
#
loop_
_entity_poly.entity_id
_entity_poly.type
_entity_poly.pdbx_seq_one_letter_code
_entity_poly.pdbx_strand_id
1 'polypeptide(L)'
;KPGEYVRTYNRSDFSLKPPHDTLLDNVVKVGMEVIGVGKIWDIFAGQGITKNLHTEGNVDGVNKTLEVMEKLEKGLVFTNLVDYDMLYGHRNDSVGYARALEEFDRRLPEIMSKLKEDDVLVITADHGCDPTTKSTDHSREYVPVLVYGDKIEPAIDLGILSSFADIGQTVADFLQCGKLRNGNSFKNIIMKD
;
A
#
# COMPACT_ATOMS: atom_id res chain seq x y z
N LYS A 1 9.87 19.21 -25.67
CA LYS A 1 10.61 20.35 -26.30
C LYS A 1 10.91 21.40 -25.23
N PRO A 2 11.81 22.38 -25.44
CA PRO A 2 11.99 23.47 -24.48
C PRO A 2 10.61 24.08 -24.10
N GLY A 3 10.31 24.12 -22.80
CA GLY A 3 9.01 24.54 -22.27
C GLY A 3 7.98 23.42 -22.01
N GLU A 4 8.27 22.17 -22.38
CA GLU A 4 7.40 21.00 -22.17
C GLU A 4 8.21 19.84 -21.55
N TYR A 5 8.75 20.05 -20.36
CA TYR A 5 9.47 19.00 -19.63
C TYR A 5 8.51 18.22 -18.74
N VAL A 6 8.58 16.89 -18.82
CA VAL A 6 7.80 15.98 -17.99
C VAL A 6 8.79 15.05 -17.29
N ARG A 7 8.61 14.87 -15.97
CA ARG A 7 9.37 13.86 -15.23
C ARG A 7 8.98 12.48 -15.74
N THR A 8 9.97 11.64 -16.02
CA THR A 8 9.76 10.23 -16.34
C THR A 8 9.64 9.43 -15.04
N TYR A 9 9.22 8.17 -15.15
CA TYR A 9 9.20 7.23 -14.03
C TYR A 9 10.60 6.67 -13.68
N ASN A 10 11.68 7.14 -14.33
CA ASN A 10 13.06 6.69 -14.09
C ASN A 10 13.72 7.30 -12.84
N ARG A 11 12.96 7.97 -11.97
CA ARG A 11 13.46 8.50 -10.70
C ARG A 11 13.71 7.36 -9.71
N SER A 12 14.92 7.29 -9.16
CA SER A 12 15.26 6.43 -8.02
C SER A 12 15.54 7.28 -6.78
N ASP A 13 15.07 6.81 -5.61
CA ASP A 13 15.34 7.45 -4.32
C ASP A 13 16.37 6.63 -3.53
N PHE A 14 17.37 7.30 -2.95
CA PHE A 14 18.40 6.67 -2.12
C PHE A 14 18.07 6.87 -0.65
N SER A 15 17.06 6.13 -0.18
CA SER A 15 16.54 6.23 1.18
C SER A 15 17.48 5.60 2.21
N LEU A 16 17.37 6.06 3.45
CA LEU A 16 17.95 5.36 4.59
C LEU A 16 17.19 4.06 4.84
N LYS A 17 17.93 3.01 5.20
CA LYS A 17 17.30 1.77 5.68
C LYS A 17 16.48 2.07 6.94
N PRO A 18 15.31 1.43 7.11
CA PRO A 18 14.61 1.42 8.38
C PRO A 18 15.58 1.11 9.54
N PRO A 19 15.49 1.82 10.68
CA PRO A 19 16.46 1.67 11.77
C PRO A 19 16.37 0.33 12.49
N HIS A 20 15.30 -0.44 12.25
CA HIS A 20 15.01 -1.73 12.87
C HIS A 20 14.35 -2.65 11.85
N ASP A 21 14.27 -3.94 12.18
CA ASP A 21 13.50 -4.90 11.42
C ASP A 21 12.02 -4.49 11.36
N THR A 22 11.44 -4.65 10.18
CA THR A 22 10.07 -4.30 9.84
C THR A 22 9.21 -5.57 9.72
N LEU A 23 7.91 -5.39 9.44
CA LEU A 23 7.04 -6.49 9.00
C LEU A 23 7.67 -7.27 7.83
N LEU A 24 8.27 -6.57 6.87
CA LEU A 24 8.82 -7.18 5.65
C LEU A 24 9.92 -8.17 6.00
N ASP A 25 10.82 -7.80 6.91
CA ASP A 25 11.88 -8.68 7.40
C ASP A 25 11.32 -9.92 8.11
N ASN A 26 10.25 -9.76 8.89
CA ASN A 26 9.58 -10.86 9.58
C ASN A 26 8.94 -11.85 8.61
N VAL A 27 8.27 -11.37 7.56
CA VAL A 27 7.66 -12.22 6.51
C VAL A 27 8.75 -13.06 5.82
N VAL A 28 9.89 -12.44 5.48
CA VAL A 28 11.02 -13.16 4.86
C VAL A 28 11.63 -14.19 5.80
N LYS A 29 11.79 -13.88 7.09
CA LYS A 29 12.37 -14.80 8.08
C LYS A 29 11.59 -16.11 8.24
N VAL A 30 10.28 -16.07 8.04
CA VAL A 30 9.42 -17.27 8.08
C VAL A 30 9.28 -17.95 6.71
N GLY A 31 10.13 -17.57 5.75
CA GLY A 31 10.26 -18.23 4.44
C GLY A 31 9.23 -17.83 3.40
N MET A 32 8.52 -16.70 3.60
CA MET A 32 7.55 -16.17 2.63
C MET A 32 8.13 -15.07 1.76
N GLU A 33 7.51 -14.85 0.60
CA GLU A 33 7.91 -13.77 -0.31
C GLU A 33 7.27 -12.43 0.10
N VAL A 34 8.04 -11.36 -0.10
CA VAL A 34 7.58 -9.97 -0.05
C VAL A 34 7.82 -9.35 -1.42
N ILE A 35 6.73 -9.02 -2.12
CA ILE A 35 6.76 -8.43 -3.45
C ILE A 35 6.36 -6.97 -3.34
N GLY A 36 7.35 -6.08 -3.51
CA GLY A 36 7.13 -4.65 -3.58
C GLY A 36 6.73 -4.24 -5.00
N VAL A 37 5.65 -3.48 -5.14
CA VAL A 37 5.17 -2.91 -6.40
C VAL A 37 5.21 -1.38 -6.33
N GLY A 38 5.80 -0.76 -7.33
CA GLY A 38 6.02 0.68 -7.39
C GLY A 38 7.14 1.13 -6.45
N LYS A 39 6.86 2.11 -5.59
CA LYS A 39 7.90 2.79 -4.77
C LYS A 39 8.30 2.06 -3.49
N ILE A 40 7.72 0.89 -3.21
CA ILE A 40 8.00 0.15 -1.97
C ILE A 40 9.50 -0.18 -1.81
N TRP A 41 10.20 -0.56 -2.87
CA TRP A 41 11.65 -0.78 -2.80
C TRP A 41 12.44 0.45 -2.35
N ASP A 42 12.15 1.59 -2.98
CA ASP A 42 12.80 2.87 -2.69
C ASP A 42 12.50 3.33 -1.26
N ILE A 43 11.26 3.18 -0.79
CA ILE A 43 10.83 3.58 0.56
C ILE A 43 11.57 2.79 1.64
N PHE A 44 11.75 1.49 1.44
CA PHE A 44 12.39 0.60 2.42
C PHE A 44 13.88 0.38 2.15
N ALA A 45 14.47 1.08 1.16
CA ALA A 45 15.85 0.86 0.70
C ALA A 45 16.17 -0.63 0.44
N GLY A 46 15.19 -1.36 -0.11
CA GLY A 46 15.25 -2.81 -0.37
C GLY A 46 15.20 -3.72 0.86
N GLN A 47 15.10 -3.18 2.08
CA GLN A 47 15.04 -3.99 3.30
C GLN A 47 13.77 -4.84 3.34
N GLY A 48 13.92 -6.15 3.56
CA GLY A 48 12.82 -7.10 3.68
C GLY A 48 12.05 -7.38 2.39
N ILE A 49 12.53 -6.93 1.22
CA ILE A 49 11.84 -7.14 -0.07
C ILE A 49 12.56 -8.21 -0.88
N THR A 50 11.81 -9.26 -1.24
CA THR A 50 12.34 -10.40 -2.02
C THR A 50 12.31 -10.14 -3.52
N LYS A 51 11.32 -9.38 -3.99
CA LYS A 51 11.15 -9.03 -5.41
C LYS A 51 10.56 -7.64 -5.53
N ASN A 52 11.05 -6.87 -6.50
CA ASN A 52 10.56 -5.53 -6.79
C ASN A 52 10.03 -5.45 -8.22
N LEU A 53 8.87 -4.81 -8.40
CA LEU A 53 8.30 -4.48 -9.70
C LEU A 53 8.14 -2.96 -9.80
N HIS A 54 9.01 -2.32 -10.59
CA HIS A 54 8.91 -0.89 -10.90
C HIS A 54 7.60 -0.58 -11.64
N THR A 55 7.02 0.61 -11.48
CA THR A 55 5.76 0.99 -12.12
C THR A 55 5.84 2.32 -12.87
N GLU A 56 5.04 2.43 -13.92
CA GLU A 56 4.80 3.65 -14.69
C GLU A 56 3.37 4.18 -14.42
N GLY A 57 3.15 4.62 -13.18
CA GLY A 57 1.89 5.19 -12.73
C GLY A 57 0.92 4.18 -12.12
N ASN A 58 -0.26 4.67 -11.73
CA ASN A 58 -1.21 3.92 -10.94
C ASN A 58 -1.81 2.72 -11.70
N VAL A 59 -2.16 2.90 -12.98
CA VAL A 59 -2.74 1.82 -13.81
C VAL A 59 -1.78 0.63 -13.95
N ASP A 60 -0.51 0.91 -14.22
CA ASP A 60 0.54 -0.11 -14.31
C ASP A 60 0.80 -0.77 -12.93
N GLY A 61 0.75 0.02 -11.85
CA GLY A 61 0.83 -0.50 -10.48
C GLY A 61 -0.28 -1.50 -10.16
N VAL A 62 -1.52 -1.21 -10.55
CA VAL A 62 -2.65 -2.14 -10.40
C VAL A 62 -2.46 -3.38 -11.27
N ASN A 63 -2.06 -3.23 -12.54
CA ASN A 63 -1.82 -4.37 -13.44
C ASN A 63 -0.76 -5.33 -12.87
N LYS A 64 0.36 -4.79 -12.40
CA LYS A 64 1.43 -5.59 -11.78
C LYS A 64 0.99 -6.24 -10.48
N THR A 65 0.15 -5.57 -9.69
CA THR A 65 -0.45 -6.16 -8.49
C THR A 65 -1.28 -7.39 -8.86
N LEU A 66 -2.16 -7.28 -9.85
CA LEU A 66 -2.99 -8.39 -10.35
C LEU A 66 -2.14 -9.55 -10.89
N GLU A 67 -1.09 -9.26 -11.67
CA GLU A 67 -0.16 -10.28 -12.16
C GLU A 67 0.56 -11.02 -11.04
N VAL A 68 0.86 -10.34 -9.94
CA VAL A 68 1.49 -10.94 -8.76
C VAL A 68 0.50 -11.80 -7.99
N MET A 69 -0.74 -11.33 -7.80
CA MET A 69 -1.81 -12.08 -7.13
C MET A 69 -2.05 -13.45 -7.79
N GLU A 70 -1.91 -13.54 -9.11
CA GLU A 70 -2.06 -14.81 -9.85
C GLU A 70 -0.91 -15.80 -9.59
N LYS A 71 0.30 -15.31 -9.30
CA LYS A 71 1.53 -16.12 -9.25
C LYS A 71 1.97 -16.44 -7.82
N LEU A 72 1.67 -15.56 -6.87
CA LEU A 72 2.11 -15.71 -5.48
C LEU A 72 1.24 -16.76 -4.78
N GLU A 73 1.89 -17.77 -4.20
CA GLU A 73 1.20 -18.79 -3.40
C GLU A 73 1.00 -18.35 -1.95
N LYS A 74 2.04 -17.78 -1.33
CA LYS A 74 1.99 -17.33 0.06
C LYS A 74 2.99 -16.20 0.30
N GLY A 75 2.52 -15.08 0.83
CA GLY A 75 3.39 -13.95 1.18
C GLY A 75 2.65 -12.62 1.24
N LEU A 76 3.40 -11.54 1.01
CA LEU A 76 2.89 -10.17 1.03
C LEU A 76 3.12 -9.50 -0.33
N VAL A 77 2.04 -9.03 -0.95
CA VAL A 77 2.10 -8.05 -2.03
C VAL A 77 1.91 -6.67 -1.42
N PHE A 78 2.90 -5.80 -1.55
CA PHE A 78 2.83 -4.44 -1.04
C PHE A 78 2.97 -3.47 -2.20
N THR A 79 1.90 -2.72 -2.48
CA THR A 79 1.81 -1.82 -3.63
C THR A 79 1.71 -0.37 -3.16
N ASN A 80 2.50 0.51 -3.78
CA ASN A 80 2.34 1.96 -3.67
C ASN A 80 1.85 2.55 -5.01
N LEU A 81 0.74 3.28 -4.96
CA LEU A 81 0.15 4.01 -6.10
C LEU A 81 0.49 5.50 -5.97
N VAL A 82 1.61 5.90 -6.57
CA VAL A 82 2.29 7.18 -6.26
C VAL A 82 1.68 8.41 -6.95
N ASP A 83 0.86 8.24 -7.99
CA ASP A 83 0.45 9.39 -8.81
C ASP A 83 -0.40 10.40 -8.02
N TYR A 84 -1.15 9.93 -7.01
CA TYR A 84 -1.93 10.78 -6.09
C TYR A 84 -1.07 11.89 -5.48
N ASP A 85 0.11 11.52 -4.98
CA ASP A 85 1.06 12.44 -4.36
C ASP A 85 1.86 13.21 -5.42
N MET A 86 2.52 12.47 -6.31
CA MET A 86 3.55 13.02 -7.19
C MET A 86 3.00 13.89 -8.34
N LEU A 87 1.83 13.53 -8.88
CA LEU A 87 1.25 14.19 -10.04
C LEU A 87 0.14 15.17 -9.67
N TYR A 88 -0.61 14.92 -8.59
CA TYR A 88 -1.82 15.69 -8.28
C TYR A 88 -1.72 16.49 -6.97
N GLY A 89 -1.39 15.83 -5.85
CA GLY A 89 -1.30 16.44 -4.52
C GLY A 89 -0.31 17.60 -4.46
N HIS A 90 0.98 17.33 -4.69
CA HIS A 90 2.04 18.35 -4.70
C HIS A 90 1.84 19.45 -5.77
N ARG A 91 0.95 19.23 -6.74
CA ARG A 91 0.67 20.17 -7.84
C ARG A 91 -0.64 20.92 -7.66
N ASN A 92 -1.37 20.70 -6.57
CA ASN A 92 -2.68 21.28 -6.32
C ASN A 92 -3.67 21.09 -7.48
N ASP A 93 -3.65 19.91 -8.09
CA ASP A 93 -4.58 19.53 -9.16
C ASP A 93 -5.69 18.63 -8.60
N SER A 94 -6.70 19.26 -7.99
CA SER A 94 -7.84 18.55 -7.39
C SER A 94 -8.69 17.78 -8.40
N VAL A 95 -8.77 18.25 -9.65
CA VAL A 95 -9.52 17.58 -10.72
C VAL A 95 -8.78 16.34 -11.19
N GLY A 96 -7.46 16.42 -11.36
CA GLY A 96 -6.61 15.26 -11.64
C GLY A 96 -6.64 14.24 -10.52
N TYR A 97 -6.57 14.70 -9.27
CA TYR A 97 -6.66 13.84 -8.08
C TYR A 97 -7.98 13.05 -8.06
N ALA A 98 -9.12 13.73 -8.22
CA ALA A 98 -10.44 13.10 -8.24
C ALA A 98 -10.56 12.05 -9.37
N ARG A 99 -10.10 12.37 -10.58
CA ARG A 99 -10.11 11.44 -11.71
C ARG A 99 -9.25 10.20 -11.46
N ALA A 100 -8.09 10.36 -10.81
CA ALA A 100 -7.22 9.24 -10.45
C ALA A 100 -7.89 8.33 -9.41
N LEU A 101 -8.61 8.91 -8.43
CA LEU A 101 -9.39 8.13 -7.46
C LEU A 101 -10.49 7.32 -8.16
N GLU A 102 -11.26 7.94 -9.06
CA GLU A 102 -12.29 7.25 -9.84
C GLU A 102 -11.70 6.16 -10.76
N GLU A 103 -10.49 6.35 -11.29
CA GLU A 103 -9.80 5.35 -12.10
C GLU A 103 -9.42 4.11 -11.28
N PHE A 104 -8.87 4.32 -10.08
CA PHE A 104 -8.58 3.21 -9.17
C PHE A 104 -9.86 2.51 -8.70
N ASP A 105 -10.91 3.27 -8.36
CA ASP A 105 -12.20 2.73 -7.96
C ASP A 105 -12.79 1.77 -9.03
N ARG A 106 -12.72 2.16 -10.31
CA ARG A 106 -13.13 1.28 -11.42
C ARG A 106 -12.34 -0.03 -11.52
N ARG A 107 -11.13 -0.09 -10.95
CA ARG A 107 -10.28 -1.30 -10.93
C ARG A 107 -10.50 -2.16 -9.68
N LEU A 108 -11.11 -1.62 -8.62
CA LEU A 108 -11.35 -2.38 -7.38
C LEU A 108 -12.13 -3.69 -7.60
N PRO A 109 -13.21 -3.74 -8.41
CA PRO A 109 -13.93 -4.99 -8.66
C PRO A 109 -13.04 -6.09 -9.25
N GLU A 110 -12.09 -5.73 -10.10
CA GLU A 110 -11.14 -6.68 -10.68
C GLU A 110 -10.20 -7.24 -9.61
N ILE A 111 -9.64 -6.39 -8.75
CA ILE A 111 -8.78 -6.79 -7.63
C ILE A 111 -9.56 -7.73 -6.70
N MET A 112 -10.76 -7.33 -6.29
CA MET A 112 -11.59 -8.13 -5.39
C MET A 112 -11.95 -9.50 -5.98
N SER A 113 -12.20 -9.57 -7.29
CA SER A 113 -12.55 -10.83 -7.97
C SER A 113 -11.40 -11.84 -8.05
N LYS A 114 -10.15 -11.38 -7.84
CA LYS A 114 -8.93 -12.19 -7.93
C LYS A 114 -8.42 -12.68 -6.57
N LEU A 115 -9.02 -12.21 -5.48
CA LEU A 115 -8.71 -12.71 -4.13
C LEU A 115 -9.16 -14.17 -4.01
N LYS A 116 -8.30 -14.99 -3.42
CA LYS A 116 -8.61 -16.36 -3.00
C LYS A 116 -9.27 -16.32 -1.62
N GLU A 117 -9.84 -17.45 -1.20
CA GLU A 117 -10.57 -17.58 0.07
C GLU A 117 -9.77 -17.12 1.31
N ASP A 118 -8.46 -17.34 1.30
CA ASP A 118 -7.54 -16.98 2.40
C ASP A 118 -6.85 -15.63 2.22
N ASP A 119 -7.08 -14.94 1.10
CA ASP A 119 -6.45 -13.65 0.83
C ASP A 119 -7.17 -12.52 1.58
N VAL A 120 -6.40 -11.53 2.01
CA VAL A 120 -6.90 -10.32 2.65
C VAL A 120 -6.33 -9.10 1.92
N LEU A 121 -7.23 -8.24 1.46
CA LEU A 121 -6.91 -6.93 0.90
C LEU A 121 -6.99 -5.87 2.00
N VAL A 122 -5.92 -5.08 2.13
CA VAL A 122 -5.89 -3.90 2.99
C VAL A 122 -5.61 -2.67 2.12
N ILE A 123 -6.45 -1.65 2.21
CA ILE A 123 -6.27 -0.36 1.51
C ILE A 123 -6.09 0.73 2.56
N THR A 124 -5.04 1.53 2.40
CA THR A 124 -4.74 2.67 3.28
C THR A 124 -3.92 3.74 2.56
N ALA A 125 -3.59 4.82 3.27
CA ALA A 125 -2.63 5.83 2.86
C ALA A 125 -1.57 6.03 3.95
N ASP A 126 -0.52 6.77 3.65
CA ASP A 126 0.59 7.06 4.56
C ASP A 126 0.58 8.50 5.10
N HIS A 127 -0.07 9.42 4.39
CA HIS A 127 -0.33 10.80 4.84
C HIS A 127 -1.42 11.45 3.97
N GLY A 128 -1.75 12.71 4.27
CA GLY A 128 -2.54 13.56 3.37
C GLY A 128 -1.65 14.33 2.39
N CYS A 129 -2.23 14.77 1.29
CA CYS A 129 -1.65 15.79 0.41
C CYS A 129 -2.79 16.57 -0.27
N ASP A 130 -3.46 17.42 0.51
CA ASP A 130 -4.67 18.14 0.09
C ASP A 130 -4.40 19.12 -1.08
N PRO A 131 -4.91 18.82 -2.30
CA PRO A 131 -4.65 19.62 -3.50
C PRO A 131 -5.48 20.91 -3.57
N THR A 132 -6.29 21.20 -2.54
CA THR A 132 -7.15 22.39 -2.48
C THR A 132 -6.56 23.49 -1.60
N THR A 133 -5.42 23.22 -0.96
CA THR A 133 -4.68 24.21 -0.16
C THR A 133 -3.64 24.96 -1.00
N LYS A 134 -3.04 25.99 -0.40
CA LYS A 134 -1.89 26.69 -1.01
C LYS A 134 -0.56 25.95 -0.80
N SER A 135 -0.54 24.92 0.06
CA SER A 135 0.66 24.14 0.32
C SER A 135 1.07 23.38 -0.93
N THR A 136 2.35 23.10 -1.07
CA THR A 136 2.87 22.09 -2.02
C THR A 136 3.56 20.96 -1.27
N ASP A 137 3.36 20.89 0.04
CA ASP A 137 3.89 19.87 0.95
C ASP A 137 2.75 19.02 1.50
N HIS A 138 3.07 17.91 2.13
CA HIS A 138 2.10 16.99 2.73
C HIS A 138 1.26 17.63 3.83
N SER A 139 0.06 17.10 4.04
CA SER A 139 -0.85 17.48 5.10
C SER A 139 -0.93 16.39 6.17
N ARG A 140 -1.03 16.81 7.45
CA ARG A 140 -1.13 15.89 8.58
C ARG A 140 -2.59 15.49 8.79
N GLU A 141 -2.98 14.39 8.15
CA GLU A 141 -4.36 13.89 8.15
C GLU A 141 -4.45 12.47 8.70
N TYR A 142 -5.67 12.08 9.09
CA TYR A 142 -6.02 10.67 9.24
C TYR A 142 -6.01 9.99 7.87
N VAL A 143 -5.74 8.69 7.84
CA VAL A 143 -5.76 7.88 6.62
C VAL A 143 -6.89 6.85 6.73
N PRO A 144 -7.55 6.49 5.61
CA PRO A 144 -8.54 5.43 5.62
C PRO A 144 -7.86 4.08 5.89
N VAL A 145 -8.60 3.15 6.51
CA VAL A 145 -8.20 1.74 6.59
C VAL A 145 -9.41 0.91 6.20
N LEU A 146 -9.31 0.23 5.06
CA LEU A 146 -10.33 -0.70 4.58
C LEU A 146 -9.72 -2.09 4.54
N VAL A 147 -10.48 -3.08 5.02
CA VAL A 147 -10.05 -4.49 5.04
C VAL A 147 -11.14 -5.34 4.42
N TYR A 148 -10.76 -6.21 3.50
CA TYR A 148 -11.68 -7.05 2.73
C TYR A 148 -11.10 -8.44 2.48
N GLY A 149 -11.95 -9.45 2.46
CA GLY A 149 -11.61 -10.84 2.14
C GLY A 149 -12.76 -11.78 2.50
N ASP A 150 -12.72 -13.02 2.01
CA ASP A 150 -13.83 -13.97 2.21
C ASP A 150 -14.04 -14.34 3.68
N LYS A 151 -12.97 -14.37 4.47
CA LYS A 151 -12.99 -14.66 5.91
C LYS A 151 -13.09 -13.41 6.79
N ILE A 152 -13.24 -12.24 6.18
CA ILE A 152 -13.37 -10.96 6.89
C ILE A 152 -14.85 -10.64 7.08
N GLU A 153 -15.26 -10.38 8.32
CA GLU A 153 -16.62 -9.99 8.68
C GLU A 153 -16.95 -8.62 8.03
N PRO A 154 -18.02 -8.54 7.21
CA PRO A 154 -18.36 -7.29 6.54
C PRO A 154 -18.89 -6.23 7.51
N ALA A 155 -18.69 -4.96 7.16
CA ALA A 155 -19.28 -3.81 7.84
C ALA A 155 -18.91 -3.66 9.34
N ILE A 156 -17.74 -4.15 9.74
CA ILE A 156 -17.16 -3.86 11.06
C ILE A 156 -16.55 -2.44 11.07
N ASP A 157 -17.02 -1.61 12.00
CA ASP A 157 -16.39 -0.32 12.31
C ASP A 157 -15.19 -0.54 13.23
N LEU A 158 -13.99 -0.35 12.69
CA LEU A 158 -12.73 -0.43 13.45
C LEU A 158 -12.54 0.74 14.42
N GLY A 159 -13.32 1.81 14.27
CA GLY A 159 -13.07 3.08 14.93
C GLY A 159 -11.73 3.70 14.50
N ILE A 160 -11.13 4.49 15.39
CA ILE A 160 -9.83 5.12 15.14
C ILE A 160 -8.74 4.19 15.66
N LEU A 161 -7.87 3.73 14.75
CA LEU A 161 -6.67 2.98 15.13
C LEU A 161 -5.66 3.88 15.84
N SER A 162 -4.89 3.29 16.74
CA SER A 162 -3.92 4.03 17.56
C SER A 162 -2.68 4.44 16.78
N SER A 163 -2.32 3.65 15.76
CA SER A 163 -1.14 3.86 14.93
C SER A 163 -1.24 3.12 13.60
N PHE A 164 -0.52 3.57 12.58
CA PHE A 164 -0.30 2.78 11.35
C PHE A 164 0.35 1.42 11.63
N ALA A 165 1.09 1.32 12.75
CA ALA A 165 1.66 0.06 13.17
C ALA A 165 0.60 -1.02 13.49
N ASP A 166 -0.64 -0.64 13.80
CA ASP A 166 -1.76 -1.58 14.02
C ASP A 166 -2.08 -2.36 12.73
N ILE A 167 -1.96 -1.72 11.57
CA ILE A 167 -2.10 -2.38 10.26
C ILE A 167 -0.97 -3.40 10.09
N GLY A 168 0.28 -2.98 10.34
CA GLY A 168 1.45 -3.86 10.23
C GLY A 168 1.35 -5.08 11.16
N GLN A 169 0.95 -4.88 12.42
CA GLN A 169 0.79 -5.98 13.37
C GLN A 169 -0.37 -6.90 12.97
N THR A 170 -1.45 -6.37 12.42
CA THR A 170 -2.56 -7.18 11.93
C THR A 170 -2.14 -8.05 10.73
N VAL A 171 -1.40 -7.49 9.78
CA VAL A 171 -0.82 -8.27 8.66
C VAL A 171 0.15 -9.33 9.18
N ALA A 172 0.94 -9.01 10.21
CA ALA A 172 1.84 -9.98 10.83
C ALA A 172 1.08 -11.18 11.44
N ASP A 173 -0.09 -10.94 12.04
CA ASP A 173 -0.97 -11.96 12.62
C ASP A 173 -1.69 -12.81 11.56
N PHE A 174 -2.04 -12.23 10.40
CA PHE A 174 -2.55 -13.00 9.26
C PHE A 174 -1.49 -13.94 8.70
N LEU A 175 -0.27 -13.41 8.50
CA LEU A 175 0.86 -14.16 7.95
C LEU A 175 1.56 -15.06 9.00
N GLN A 176 1.22 -14.92 10.28
CA GLN A 176 1.84 -15.64 11.40
C GLN A 176 3.36 -15.44 11.45
N CYS A 177 3.83 -14.22 11.14
CA CYS A 177 5.27 -13.90 11.08
C CYS A 177 5.81 -13.25 12.37
N GLY A 178 5.07 -13.36 13.47
CA GLY A 178 5.50 -12.93 14.80
C GLY A 178 5.13 -11.48 15.15
N LYS A 179 5.44 -11.10 16.39
CA LYS A 179 5.08 -9.79 16.94
C LYS A 179 6.06 -8.70 16.47
N LEU A 180 5.53 -7.57 16.02
CA LEU A 180 6.28 -6.38 15.69
C LEU A 180 6.60 -5.56 16.95
N ARG A 181 7.54 -4.63 16.82
CA ARG A 181 7.92 -3.73 17.93
C ARG A 181 6.77 -2.82 18.38
N ASN A 182 5.94 -2.39 17.44
CA ASN A 182 4.82 -1.46 17.66
C ASN A 182 3.56 -2.02 16.99
N GLY A 183 2.41 -1.54 17.46
CA GLY A 183 1.11 -1.87 16.90
C GLY A 183 0.37 -2.94 17.68
N ASN A 184 -0.95 -2.87 17.64
CA ASN A 184 -1.87 -3.85 18.19
C ASN A 184 -2.71 -4.41 17.05
N SER A 185 -2.75 -5.74 16.94
CA SER A 185 -3.56 -6.40 15.94
C SER A 185 -5.04 -6.23 16.24
N PHE A 186 -5.82 -5.93 15.21
CA PHE A 186 -7.28 -5.94 15.24
C PHE A 186 -7.87 -7.18 14.55
N LYS A 187 -7.05 -8.19 14.19
CA LYS A 187 -7.51 -9.42 13.51
C LYS A 187 -8.72 -10.05 14.18
N ASN A 188 -8.69 -10.23 15.50
CA ASN A 188 -9.77 -10.89 16.26
C ASN A 188 -11.10 -10.12 16.22
N ILE A 189 -11.10 -8.85 15.79
CA ILE A 189 -12.30 -8.02 15.69
C ILE A 189 -12.98 -8.22 14.33
N ILE A 190 -12.22 -8.62 13.30
CA ILE A 190 -12.68 -8.63 11.90
C ILE A 190 -12.78 -10.02 11.28
N MET A 191 -12.40 -11.07 12.00
CA MET A 191 -12.55 -12.44 11.49
C MET A 191 -14.00 -12.89 11.64
N LYS A 192 -14.51 -13.61 10.63
CA LYS A 192 -15.74 -14.40 10.75
C LYS A 192 -15.56 -15.51 11.79
N ASP A 193 -16.65 -15.83 12.50
CA ASP A 193 -16.76 -16.99 13.38
C ASP A 193 -16.63 -18.32 12.63
#